data_AF-A0ABC8K155-F1
#
_entry.id   AF-A0ABC8K155-F1
#
_cell.length_a   1.000
_cell.length_b   1.000
_cell.length_c   1.000
_cell.angle_alpha   90.00
_cell.angle_beta   90.00
_cell.angle_gamma   90.00
#
_symmetry.space_group_name_H-M   'P 1'
#
loop_
_entity.id
_entity.type
_entity.pdbx_description
1 polymer ?
#
loop_
_entity_poly.entity_id
_entity_poly.type
_entity_poly.pdbx_seq_one_letter_code
_entity_poly.pdbx_strand_id
1 'polypeptide(L)' 'MDKHLRTKQAKTNPIVASSSSEEVSSLEWEAVNMNQEEEDLVRRMHKLVGNRWELIAGRIPGRTAEEVERFWVMKKK' A
#
# COMPACT_ATOMS: atom_id res chain seq x y z
N MET A 1 15.76 -21.17 -48.04
CA MET A 1 14.73 -20.95 -46.99
C MET A 1 15.45 -21.41 -45.75
N ASP A 2 15.99 -20.53 -44.91
CA ASP A 2 15.26 -19.68 -43.97
C ASP A 2 16.03 -18.38 -43.68
N LYS A 3 15.31 -17.33 -43.33
CA LYS A 3 15.79 -15.96 -43.20
C LYS A 3 15.55 -15.48 -41.77
N HIS A 4 16.57 -15.24 -40.95
CA HIS A 4 16.48 -14.40 -39.74
C HIS A 4 17.89 -13.86 -39.42
N LEU A 5 18.22 -12.65 -39.87
CA LEU A 5 18.06 -11.35 -39.19
C LEU A 5 19.08 -11.08 -38.05
N ARG A 6 20.15 -10.40 -38.47
CA ARG A 6 20.78 -9.21 -37.87
C ARG A 6 21.22 -9.26 -36.40
N THR A 7 22.52 -9.46 -36.25
CA THR A 7 23.38 -9.00 -35.17
C THR A 7 23.17 -7.50 -34.84
N LYS A 8 22.98 -7.17 -33.57
CA LYS A 8 23.29 -5.84 -33.01
C LYS A 8 23.98 -5.98 -31.66
N GLN A 9 25.02 -5.17 -31.50
CA GLN A 9 25.97 -5.19 -30.40
C GLN A 9 25.50 -4.45 -29.15
N ALA A 10 26.08 -4.88 -28.02
CA ALA A 10 26.59 -4.13 -26.88
C ALA A 10 25.69 -3.12 -26.14
N LYS A 11 25.43 -3.42 -24.85
CA LYS A 11 25.60 -2.44 -23.76
C LYS A 11 25.81 -3.16 -22.41
N THR A 12 27.08 -3.26 -22.01
CA THR A 12 27.61 -3.19 -20.63
C THR A 12 26.81 -3.84 -19.48
N ASN A 13 27.38 -4.89 -18.88
CA ASN A 13 27.29 -5.22 -17.45
C ASN A 13 28.71 -5.03 -16.85
N PRO A 14 28.95 -4.87 -15.52
CA PRO A 14 28.03 -5.00 -14.38
C PRO A 14 28.18 -3.88 -13.30
N ILE A 15 27.10 -3.51 -12.60
CA ILE A 15 27.24 -2.96 -11.25
C ILE A 15 26.74 -4.05 -10.30
N VAL A 16 27.69 -4.62 -9.59
CA VAL A 16 27.48 -5.68 -8.61
C VAL A 16 26.85 -5.12 -7.33
N ALA A 17 25.91 -5.91 -6.83
CA ALA A 17 25.48 -6.03 -5.44
C ALA A 17 24.94 -4.77 -4.74
N SER A 18 23.61 -4.71 -4.65
CA SER A 18 23.00 -4.40 -3.36
C SER A 18 21.61 -5.02 -3.24
N SER A 19 21.52 -5.96 -2.29
CA SER A 19 20.36 -6.20 -1.43
C SER A 19 19.09 -6.70 -2.11
N SER A 20 18.92 -8.01 -2.22
CA SER A 20 18.29 -8.86 -1.20
C SER A 20 16.78 -9.00 -1.43
N SER A 21 16.46 -10.11 -2.11
CA SER A 21 15.24 -10.92 -2.07
C SER A 21 13.88 -10.23 -2.08
N GLU A 22 13.21 -10.41 -3.20
CA GLU A 22 11.76 -10.35 -3.37
C GLU A 22 11.09 -11.43 -2.50
N GLU A 23 10.82 -11.11 -1.24
CA GLU A 23 9.95 -11.91 -0.36
C GLU A 23 8.99 -10.94 0.35
N VAL A 24 7.96 -10.47 -0.36
CA VAL A 24 6.77 -9.90 0.30
C VAL A 24 5.56 -10.66 -0.21
N SER A 25 5.44 -11.92 0.19
CA SER A 25 4.16 -12.62 0.14
C SER A 25 3.51 -12.60 1.50
N SER A 26 2.19 -12.41 1.50
CA SER A 26 1.25 -12.58 2.61
C SER A 26 1.04 -11.39 3.52
N LEU A 27 0.86 -10.22 2.94
CA LEU A 27 -0.17 -9.35 3.50
C LEU A 27 -0.76 -8.51 2.37
N GLU A 28 -1.41 -9.24 1.47
CA GLU A 28 -2.55 -8.74 0.71
C GLU A 28 -3.66 -8.45 1.74
N TRP A 29 -3.47 -7.39 2.54
CA TRP A 29 -4.59 -6.81 3.24
C TRP A 29 -5.45 -6.22 2.11
N GLU A 30 -6.55 -6.91 1.77
CA GLU A 30 -7.67 -6.36 1.00
C GLU A 30 -7.85 -4.87 1.33
N ALA A 31 -7.59 -4.01 0.36
CA ALA A 31 -7.62 -2.58 0.58
C ALA A 31 -8.99 -2.19 1.15
N VAL A 32 -9.01 -1.55 2.33
CA VAL A 32 -10.28 -1.02 2.85
C VAL A 32 -10.66 0.14 1.96
N ASN A 33 -11.67 -0.06 1.11
CA ASN A 33 -12.28 1.02 0.34
C ASN A 33 -13.00 1.95 1.31
N MET A 34 -12.39 3.10 1.61
CA MET A 34 -13.02 4.22 2.32
C MET A 34 -13.32 5.35 1.33
N ASN A 35 -14.42 6.06 1.55
CA ASN A 35 -14.75 7.25 0.79
C ASN A 35 -13.88 8.43 1.26
N GLN A 36 -13.64 9.42 0.39
CA GLN A 36 -12.84 10.60 0.73
C GLN A 36 -13.31 11.30 2.02
N GLU A 37 -14.62 11.35 2.24
CA GLU A 37 -15.24 11.92 3.45
C GLU A 37 -14.86 11.14 4.72
N GLU A 38 -14.87 9.80 4.63
CA GLU A 38 -14.45 8.91 5.71
C GLU A 38 -12.95 9.06 5.97
N GLU A 39 -12.13 9.07 4.91
CA GLU A 39 -10.68 9.28 5.03
C GLU A 39 -10.34 10.62 5.71
N ASP A 40 -11.02 11.70 5.32
CA ASP A 40 -10.84 13.02 5.91
C ASP A 40 -11.33 13.08 7.35
N LEU A 41 -12.37 12.34 7.69
CA LEU A 41 -12.84 12.19 9.06
C LEU A 41 -11.82 11.40 9.90
N VAL A 42 -11.32 10.27 9.41
CA VAL A 42 -10.27 9.48 10.06
C VAL A 42 -9.01 10.31 10.26
N ARG A 43 -8.56 11.04 9.24
CA ARG A 43 -7.37 11.91 9.32
C ARG A 43 -7.54 13.02 10.35
N ARG A 44 -8.69 13.71 10.35
CA ARG A 44 -8.98 14.76 11.33
C ARG A 44 -9.05 14.18 12.73
N MET A 45 -9.81 13.11 12.93
CA MET A 45 -9.97 12.51 14.25
C MET A 45 -8.66 11.92 14.76
N HIS A 46 -7.87 11.24 13.93
CA HIS A 46 -6.55 10.74 14.33
C HIS A 46 -5.63 11.87 14.80
N LYS A 47 -5.68 13.04 14.17
CA LYS A 47 -4.95 14.24 14.63
C LYS A 47 -5.43 14.76 15.99
N LEU A 48 -6.72 14.61 16.32
CA LEU A 48 -7.29 15.05 17.60
C LEU A 48 -7.13 14.01 18.71
N VAL A 49 -7.43 12.74 18.43
CA VAL A 49 -7.57 11.68 19.42
C VAL A 49 -6.50 10.59 19.34
N GLY A 50 -5.66 10.57 18.30
CA GLY A 50 -4.64 9.55 18.07
C GLY A 50 -5.23 8.21 17.62
N ASN A 51 -4.63 7.11 18.06
CA ASN A 51 -5.00 5.73 17.70
C ASN A 51 -6.28 5.23 18.40
N ARG A 52 -7.21 6.12 18.74
CA ARG A 52 -8.48 5.77 19.40
C ARG A 52 -9.53 5.38 18.36
N TRP A 53 -9.31 4.27 17.67
CA TRP A 53 -10.11 3.85 16.50
C TRP A 53 -11.60 3.66 16.80
N GLU A 54 -11.95 3.14 17.98
CA GLU A 54 -13.36 3.01 18.40
C GLU A 54 -14.11 4.34 18.43
N LEU A 55 -13.46 5.42 18.88
CA LEU A 55 -14.04 6.76 18.87
C LEU A 55 -14.19 7.32 17.46
N ILE A 56 -13.27 6.97 16.57
CA ILE A 56 -13.28 7.41 15.17
C ILE A 56 -14.37 6.66 14.39
N ALA A 57 -14.42 5.34 14.51
CA ALA A 57 -15.42 4.48 13.89
C ALA A 57 -16.83 4.78 14.42
N GLY A 58 -16.98 5.14 15.70
CA GLY A 58 -18.26 5.62 16.23
C GLY A 58 -18.83 6.87 15.54
N ARG A 59 -18.02 7.58 14.74
CA ARG A 59 -18.46 8.72 13.91
C ARG A 59 -18.71 8.35 12.45
N ILE A 60 -18.33 7.15 12.02
CA ILE A 60 -18.48 6.69 10.64
C ILE A 60 -19.52 5.56 10.65
N PRO A 61 -20.79 5.85 10.32
CA PRO A 61 -21.84 4.84 10.36
C PRO A 61 -21.52 3.71 9.38
N GLY A 62 -21.53 2.46 9.88
CA GLY A 62 -21.25 1.28 9.07
C GLY A 62 -19.76 0.92 8.95
N ARG A 63 -18.86 1.60 9.67
CA ARG A 63 -17.45 1.19 9.78
C ARG A 63 -17.11 0.68 11.16
N THR A 64 -16.24 -0.32 11.22
CA THR A 64 -15.68 -0.79 12.50
C THR A 64 -14.34 -0.14 12.80
N ALA A 65 -13.94 -0.16 14.08
CA ALA A 65 -12.64 0.33 14.51
C ALA A 65 -11.49 -0.39 13.80
N GLU A 66 -11.65 -1.69 13.54
CA GLU A 66 -10.64 -2.52 12.87
C GLU A 66 -10.44 -2.11 11.41
N GLU A 67 -11.51 -1.77 10.69
CA GLU A 67 -11.43 -1.29 9.30
C GLU A 67 -10.69 0.05 9.23
N VAL A 68 -10.96 0.95 10.17
CA VAL A 68 -10.30 2.27 10.24
C VAL A 68 -8.81 2.11 10.58
N GLU A 69 -8.48 1.21 11.51
CA GLU A 69 -7.10 0.88 11.85
C GLU A 69 -6.35 0.28 10.64
N ARG A 70 -6.97 -0.70 9.97
CA ARG A 70 -6.44 -1.34 8.76
C ARG A 70 -6.18 -0.33 7.65
N PHE A 71 -7.14 0.57 7.39
CA PHE A 71 -6.99 1.67 6.44
C PHE A 71 -5.79 2.56 6.78
N TRP A 72 -5.63 2.93 8.05
CA TRP A 72 -4.53 3.79 8.49
C TRP A 72 -3.15 3.14 8.36
N VAL A 73 -3.01 1.88 8.78
CA VAL A 73 -1.77 1.11 8.65
C VAL A 73 -1.40 0.93 7.17
N MET A 74 -2.38 0.63 6.32
CA MET A 74 -2.15 0.47 4.88
C MET A 74 -1.69 1.78 4.22
N LYS A 75 -2.25 2.93 4.63
CA LYS A 75 -1.87 4.25 4.10
C LYS A 75 -0.49 4.75 4.55
N LYS A 76 0.08 4.13 5.59
CA LYS A 76 1.42 4.43 6.13
C LYS A 76 2.53 3.60 5.48
N LYS A 77 2.19 2.63 4.65
CA LYS A 77 3.11 1.87 3.80
C LYS A 77 3.40 2.66 2.52
#